data_AF-A0AAV0N0J2-F1
#
_entry.id   AF-A0AAV0N0J2-F1
#
_cell.length_a   1.000
_cell.length_b   1.000
_cell.length_c   1.000
_cell.angle_alpha   90.00
_cell.angle_beta   90.00
_cell.angle_gamma   90.00
#
_symmetry.space_group_name_H-M   'P 1'
#
loop_
_entity.id
_entity.type
_entity.pdbx_description
1 polymer ?
#
loop_
_entity_poly.entity_id
_entity_poly.type
_entity_poly.pdbx_seq_one_letter_code
_entity_poly.pdbx_strand_id
1 'polypeptide(L)'
;TLEAVETAESVSNFVEVGYLSSVHGLHGEICVDPTTDFPELRFSKPGRRWLKQSVNGKEVIQEVELLEGRENPGKRSWVLTWRI
;
A
#
# COMPACT_ATOMS: atom_id res chain seq x y z
N THR A 1 5.23 -18.59 -23.23
CA THR A 1 6.38 -17.79 -22.80
C THR A 1 5.80 -16.61 -22.05
N LEU A 2 5.76 -16.67 -20.72
CA LEU A 2 5.16 -15.61 -19.92
C LEU A 2 6.25 -14.61 -19.61
N GLU A 3 6.15 -13.45 -20.26
CA GLU A 3 7.04 -12.33 -20.14
C GLU A 3 7.08 -11.89 -18.67
N ALA A 4 8.20 -12.19 -18.01
CA ALA A 4 8.58 -11.48 -16.81
C ALA A 4 8.82 -10.02 -17.25
N VAL A 5 7.83 -9.16 -17.04
CA VAL A 5 7.97 -7.72 -17.23
C VAL A 5 8.97 -7.25 -16.19
N GLU A 6 10.21 -7.21 -16.66
CA GLU A 6 11.36 -6.53 -16.09
C GLU A 6 10.93 -5.13 -15.61
N THR A 7 10.81 -4.96 -14.29
CA THR A 7 10.65 -3.63 -13.69
C THR A 7 11.77 -3.41 -12.69
N ALA A 8 13.01 -3.57 -13.17
CA ALA A 8 14.18 -2.94 -12.54
C ALA A 8 14.23 -1.44 -12.87
N GLU A 9 13.43 -0.97 -13.83
CA GLU A 9 13.20 0.44 -14.08
C GLU A 9 12.13 0.99 -13.12
N SER A 10 12.53 1.96 -12.28
CA SER A 10 11.67 3.00 -11.71
C SER A 10 11.09 2.89 -10.30
N VAL A 11 11.89 2.46 -9.31
CA VAL A 11 11.64 2.95 -7.92
C VAL A 11 11.48 4.48 -7.90
N SER A 12 12.17 5.19 -8.81
CA SER A 12 12.08 6.64 -9.02
C SER A 12 10.70 7.19 -9.46
N ASN A 13 9.78 6.36 -9.98
CA ASN A 13 8.47 6.83 -10.45
C ASN A 13 7.36 6.74 -9.40
N PHE A 14 7.65 6.16 -8.24
CA PHE A 14 6.68 6.01 -7.17
C PHE A 14 6.97 6.99 -6.03
N VAL A 15 5.89 7.45 -5.39
CA VAL A 15 5.97 8.26 -4.18
C VAL A 15 5.49 7.42 -3.02
N GLU A 16 6.35 7.26 -2.02
CA GLU A 16 5.98 6.61 -0.76
C GLU A 16 5.00 7.51 0.00
N VAL A 17 3.86 6.93 0.42
CA VAL A 17 2.79 7.66 1.13
C VAL A 17 2.52 7.09 2.53
N GLY A 18 3.10 5.94 2.85
CA GLY A 18 3.00 5.30 4.15
C GLY A 18 3.59 3.89 4.13
N TYR A 19 3.58 3.24 5.29
CA TYR A 19 4.04 1.86 5.45
C TYR A 19 2.97 1.00 6.15
N LEU A 20 2.94 -0.29 5.82
CA LEU A 20 2.07 -1.27 6.45
C LEU A 20 2.58 -1.51 7.88
N SER A 21 1.79 -1.16 8.89
CA SER A 21 2.22 -1.16 10.30
C SER A 21 1.71 -2.36 11.10
N SER A 22 0.48 -2.80 10.89
CA SER A 22 -0.11 -3.95 11.60
C SER A 22 -1.33 -4.51 10.89
N VAL A 23 -1.74 -5.73 11.24
CA VAL A 23 -3.01 -6.31 10.78
C VAL A 23 -4.20 -5.73 11.55
N HIS A 24 -5.38 -5.70 10.95
CA HIS A 24 -6.62 -5.24 11.56
C HIS A 24 -7.78 -6.21 11.32
N GLY A 25 -8.59 -6.44 12.34
CA GLY A 25 -9.80 -7.25 12.22
C GLY A 25 -9.53 -8.71 11.84
N LEU A 26 -10.54 -9.35 11.23
CA LEU A 26 -10.52 -10.75 10.80
C LEU A 26 -10.70 -10.92 9.28
N HIS A 27 -10.90 -9.82 8.55
CA HIS A 27 -11.21 -9.82 7.11
C HIS A 27 -10.03 -9.39 6.24
N GLY A 28 -8.80 -9.44 6.77
CA GLY A 28 -7.60 -9.05 6.04
C GLY A 28 -7.42 -7.54 5.89
N GLU A 29 -8.02 -6.74 6.77
CA GLU A 29 -7.75 -5.30 6.83
C GLU A 29 -6.32 -5.07 7.37
N ILE A 30 -5.68 -3.98 6.95
CA ILE A 30 -4.31 -3.65 7.34
C ILE A 30 -4.25 -2.20 7.81
N CYS A 31 -3.54 -1.95 8.91
CA CYS A 31 -3.20 -0.60 9.36
C CYS A 31 -2.00 -0.06 8.57
N VAL A 32 -2.11 1.18 8.11
CA VAL A 32 -1.04 1.94 7.46
C VAL A 32 -0.75 3.20 8.24
N ASP A 33 0.52 3.42 8.51
CA ASP A 33 0.97 4.67 9.12
C ASP A 33 1.36 5.63 7.98
N PRO A 34 0.75 6.83 7.92
CA PRO A 34 1.01 7.80 6.86
C PRO A 34 2.42 8.41 6.99
N THR A 35 3.11 8.53 5.87
CA THR A 35 4.32 9.38 5.72
C THR A 35 4.04 10.66 4.93
N THR A 36 2.79 10.86 4.53
CA THR A 36 2.30 12.02 3.78
C THR A 36 1.51 12.99 4.66
N ASP A 37 1.53 14.28 4.32
CA ASP A 37 0.77 15.33 5.01
C ASP A 37 -0.73 15.34 4.67
N PHE A 38 -1.16 14.58 3.64
CA PHE A 38 -2.54 14.53 3.16
C PHE A 38 -3.09 13.10 3.10
N PRO A 39 -3.06 12.34 4.22
CA PRO A 39 -3.40 10.92 4.21
C PRO A 39 -4.84 10.67 3.77
N GLU A 40 -5.77 11.56 4.11
CA GLU A 40 -7.16 11.50 3.67
C GLU A 40 -7.29 11.48 2.14
N LEU A 41 -6.47 12.25 1.42
CA LEU A 41 -6.50 12.25 -0.04
C LEU A 41 -5.88 10.98 -0.65
N ARG A 42 -5.00 10.29 0.08
CA ARG A 42 -4.29 9.10 -0.39
C ARG A 42 -5.03 7.80 -0.08
N PHE A 43 -5.68 7.75 1.07
CA PHE A 43 -6.20 6.53 1.67
C PHE A 43 -7.72 6.41 1.64
N SER A 44 -8.48 7.51 1.57
CA SER A 44 -9.96 7.43 1.46
C SER A 44 -10.47 7.08 0.07
N LYS A 45 -9.64 7.28 -0.98
CA LYS A 45 -10.06 7.13 -2.38
C LYS A 45 -9.69 5.75 -2.93
N PRO A 46 -10.66 4.89 -3.31
CA PRO A 46 -10.38 3.61 -3.94
C PRO A 46 -9.57 3.72 -5.23
N GLY A 47 -8.92 2.63 -5.63
CA GLY A 47 -8.24 2.49 -6.92
C GLY A 47 -6.85 1.88 -6.83
N ARG A 48 -6.14 1.87 -7.97
CA ARG A 48 -4.81 1.25 -8.09
C ARG A 48 -3.78 1.87 -7.15
N ARG A 49 -3.00 1.02 -6.50
CA ARG A 49 -1.90 1.34 -5.59
C ARG A 49 -0.75 0.37 -5.82
N TRP A 50 0.38 0.66 -5.20
CA TRP A 50 1.60 -0.15 -5.32
C TRP A 50 2.15 -0.47 -3.94
N LEU A 51 2.43 -1.75 -3.71
CA LEU A 51 3.09 -2.23 -2.51
C LEU A 51 4.55 -2.55 -2.83
N LYS A 52 5.45 -1.93 -2.08
CA LYS A 52 6.87 -2.23 -2.13
C LYS A 52 7.20 -3.32 -1.11
N GLN A 53 7.79 -4.42 -1.54
CA GLN A 53 8.19 -5.55 -0.71
C GLN A 53 9.63 -5.98 -1.01
N SER A 54 10.33 -6.51 -0.01
CA SER A 54 11.65 -7.11 -0.20
C SER A 54 11.51 -8.63 -0.22
N VAL A 55 11.80 -9.26 -1.36
CA VAL A 55 11.72 -10.70 -1.56
C VAL A 55 13.11 -11.20 -1.95
N ASN A 56 13.69 -12.09 -1.13
CA ASN A 56 15.05 -12.62 -1.34
C ASN A 56 16.12 -11.52 -1.55
N GLY A 57 16.00 -10.41 -0.81
CA GLY A 57 16.92 -9.27 -0.91
C GLY A 57 16.73 -8.39 -2.14
N LYS A 58 15.71 -8.65 -2.97
CA LYS A 58 15.32 -7.81 -4.10
C LYS A 58 14.07 -7.02 -3.77
N GLU A 59 14.07 -5.73 -4.10
CA GLU A 59 12.87 -4.92 -4.03
C GLU A 59 11.95 -5.28 -5.19
N VAL A 60 10.68 -5.57 -4.88
CA VAL A 60 9.62 -5.87 -5.83
C VAL A 60 8.47 -4.90 -5.54
N ILE A 61 7.93 -4.31 -6.60
CA ILE A 61 6.75 -3.47 -6.54
C ILE A 61 5.58 -4.26 -7.13
N GLN A 62 4.52 -4.40 -6.36
CA GLN A 62 3.32 -5.13 -6.76
C GLN A 62 2.13 -4.18 -6.86
N GLU A 63 1.39 -4.26 -7.95
CA GLU A 63 0.12 -3.54 -8.10
C GLU A 63 -0.96 -4.20 -7.23
N VAL A 64 -1.76 -3.38 -6.56
CA VAL A 64 -2.93 -3.79 -5.78
C VAL A 64 -4.08 -2.81 -5.97
N GLU A 65 -5.31 -3.26 -5.74
CA GLU A 65 -6.50 -2.41 -5.77
C GLU A 65 -6.90 -2.05 -4.33
N LEU A 66 -6.83 -0.76 -3.98
CA LEU A 66 -7.40 -0.24 -2.73
C LEU A 66 -8.92 -0.16 -2.88
N LEU A 67 -9.64 -0.90 -2.05
CA LEU A 67 -11.11 -0.96 -2.09
C LEU A 67 -11.74 0.11 -1.19
N GLU A 68 -11.19 0.27 0.02
CA GLU A 68 -11.70 1.19 1.03
C GLU A 68 -10.57 1.61 1.97
N GLY A 69 -10.67 2.82 2.52
CA GLY A 69 -9.82 3.26 3.61
C GLY A 69 -10.51 4.22 4.55
N ARG A 70 -10.24 4.03 5.83
CA ARG A 70 -10.79 4.86 6.92
C ARG A 70 -9.73 5.17 7.95
N GLU A 71 -9.93 6.25 8.68
CA GLU A 71 -9.11 6.56 9.85
C GLU A 71 -9.27 5.49 10.93
N ASN A 72 -8.21 5.29 11.71
CA ASN A 72 -8.22 4.43 12.88
C ASN A 72 -8.46 5.28 14.13
N PRO A 73 -9.67 5.27 14.72
CA PRO A 73 -10.00 6.17 15.81
C PRO A 73 -9.01 6.06 16.98
N GLY A 74 -8.48 7.20 17.42
CA GLY A 74 -7.50 7.26 18.52
C GLY A 74 -6.08 6.83 18.14
N LYS A 75 -5.81 6.52 16.88
CA LYS A 75 -4.47 6.22 16.36
C LYS A 75 -4.15 7.10 15.16
N ARG A 76 -2.87 7.42 14.96
CA ARG A 76 -2.40 8.16 13.78
C ARG A 76 -2.18 7.21 12.59
N SER A 77 -3.09 6.27 12.38
CA SER A 77 -3.01 5.26 11.32
C SER A 77 -4.34 5.12 10.60
N TRP A 78 -4.28 4.46 9.44
CA TRP A 78 -5.42 4.22 8.56
C TRP A 78 -5.67 2.74 8.43
N VAL A 79 -6.94 2.32 8.42
CA VAL A 79 -7.31 0.94 8.16
C VAL A 79 -7.75 0.82 6.71
N LEU A 80 -7.09 -0.07 5.97
CA LEU A 80 -7.24 -0.22 4.52
C LEU A 80 -7.64 -1.65 4.16
N THR A 81 -8.49 -1.76 3.14
CA THR A 81 -8.90 -3.03 2.52
C THR A 81 -8.43 -3.07 1.08
N TRP A 82 -7.80 -4.17 0.69
CA TRP A 82 -7.17 -4.31 -0.62
C TRP A 82 -7.64 -5.57 -1.32
N ARG A 83 -7.52 -5.57 -2.65
CA ARG A 83 -7.56 -6.77 -3.47
C ARG A 83 -6.20 -6.93 -4.15
N ILE A 84 -5.67 -8.15 -4.08
CA ILE A 84 -4.42 -8.60 -4.72
C ILE A 84 -4.77 -9.31 -6.02
#